data_AF-T2IYY4-F1
#
_entry.id   AF-T2IYY4-F1
#
_cell.length_a   1.000
_cell.length_b   1.000
_cell.length_c   1.000
_cell.angle_alpha   90.00
_cell.angle_beta   90.00
_cell.angle_gamma   90.00
#
_symmetry.space_group_name_H-M   'P 1'
#
loop_
_entity.id
_entity.type
_entity.pdbx_description
1 polymer ?
#
loop_
_entity_poly.entity_id
_entity_poly.type
_entity_poly.pdbx_seq_one_letter_code
_entity_poly.pdbx_strand_id
1 'polypeptide(L)'
;MRDEFCQQRKAESNPEIGLTFLGLFYILEIKVEGRKMSLSIKDSQTDALVRQLAALTGESITEAVFISVKERLERLTPKNSPYSLAQELDVIAQRCASRTVQDSRSPEELIGYDEQGLPN
;
A
#
# COMPACT_ATOMS: atom_id res chain seq x y z
N MET A 1 -45.78 -15.44 -34.95
CA MET A 1 -45.25 -15.07 -36.28
C MET A 1 -43.80 -14.73 -36.04
N ARG A 2 -42.84 -15.61 -36.37
CA ARG A 2 -42.35 -15.86 -37.75
C ARG A 2 -41.88 -14.51 -38.33
N ASP A 3 -40.59 -14.24 -38.53
CA ASP A 3 -39.62 -15.11 -39.20
C ASP A 3 -38.16 -14.81 -38.81
N GLU A 4 -37.41 -15.90 -38.68
CA GLU A 4 -35.97 -16.02 -38.86
C GLU A 4 -35.58 -15.74 -40.34
N PHE A 5 -34.27 -15.63 -40.60
CA PHE A 5 -33.58 -15.74 -41.90
C PHE A 5 -33.41 -14.50 -42.80
N CYS A 6 -32.21 -13.91 -42.72
CA CYS A 6 -31.29 -13.69 -43.86
C CYS A 6 -30.04 -12.98 -43.32
N GLN A 7 -29.04 -13.68 -42.78
CA GLN A 7 -28.00 -14.38 -43.55
C GLN A 7 -27.41 -13.59 -44.74
N GLN A 8 -26.10 -13.33 -44.61
CA GLN A 8 -25.05 -13.08 -45.60
C GLN A 8 -25.17 -11.84 -46.53
N ARG A 9 -24.21 -10.91 -46.41
CA ARG A 9 -22.94 -10.79 -47.18
C ARG A 9 -22.04 -9.79 -46.40
N LYS A 10 -20.72 -9.84 -46.35
CA LYS A 10 -19.71 -10.47 -47.20
C LYS A 10 -18.42 -10.50 -46.37
N ALA A 11 -17.68 -11.60 -46.46
CA ALA A 11 -16.28 -11.63 -46.06
C ALA A 11 -15.50 -10.66 -46.96
N GLU A 12 -14.76 -9.75 -46.36
CA GLU A 12 -13.57 -9.18 -46.97
C GLU A 12 -12.38 -9.52 -46.09
N SER A 13 -11.41 -10.09 -46.78
CA SER A 13 -10.16 -10.68 -46.33
C SER A 13 -9.21 -9.65 -45.71
N ASN A 14 -8.63 -10.07 -44.59
CA ASN A 14 -7.29 -9.79 -44.01
C ASN A 14 -6.20 -9.36 -45.05
N PRO A 15 -5.02 -8.82 -44.68
CA PRO A 15 -4.32 -8.97 -43.39
C PRO A 15 -3.45 -7.76 -42.95
N GLU A 16 -2.70 -7.96 -41.86
CA GLU A 16 -1.57 -7.13 -41.41
C GLU A 16 -1.93 -5.76 -40.82
N ILE A 17 -1.83 -5.63 -39.49
CA ILE A 17 -1.06 -4.58 -38.78
C ILE A 17 -1.22 -4.83 -37.28
N GLY A 18 -0.08 -5.06 -36.61
CA GLY A 18 0.09 -4.58 -35.24
C GLY A 18 0.02 -5.60 -34.11
N LEU A 19 0.76 -6.72 -34.21
CA LEU A 19 1.47 -7.22 -33.03
C LEU A 19 2.31 -6.06 -32.45
N THR A 20 1.81 -5.33 -31.45
CA THR A 20 2.61 -4.43 -30.57
C THR A 20 1.81 -3.78 -29.43
N PHE A 21 0.49 -3.98 -29.33
CA PHE A 21 -0.32 -3.21 -28.36
C PHE A 21 -0.95 -4.03 -27.20
N LEU A 22 -0.83 -5.36 -27.22
CA LEU A 22 -1.22 -6.24 -26.11
C LEU A 22 0.03 -6.74 -25.40
N GLY A 23 0.41 -6.16 -24.26
CA GLY A 23 1.52 -6.75 -23.49
C GLY A 23 1.86 -6.11 -22.16
N LEU A 24 1.70 -4.79 -22.00
CA LEU A 24 2.12 -4.14 -20.75
C LEU A 24 1.10 -3.21 -20.09
N PHE A 25 -0.12 -3.08 -20.64
CA PHE A 25 -1.16 -2.22 -20.06
C PHE A 25 -2.22 -2.99 -19.23
N TYR A 26 -2.04 -4.28 -19.00
CA TYR A 26 -3.10 -5.15 -18.42
C TYR A 26 -2.77 -5.74 -17.05
N ILE A 27 -2.23 -4.96 -16.10
CA ILE A 27 -2.40 -5.25 -14.66
C ILE A 27 -2.53 -3.93 -13.86
N LEU A 28 -3.48 -3.04 -14.21
CA LEU A 28 -3.98 -2.05 -13.25
C LEU A 28 -5.39 -1.56 -13.60
N GLU A 29 -6.36 -2.44 -13.49
CA GLU A 29 -7.76 -2.04 -13.29
C GLU A 29 -8.35 -3.01 -12.26
N ILE A 30 -7.97 -2.83 -10.98
CA ILE A 30 -8.81 -3.32 -9.89
C ILE A 30 -10.06 -2.44 -9.93
N LYS A 31 -11.00 -2.85 -10.78
CA LYS A 31 -12.37 -2.36 -10.82
C LYS A 31 -13.00 -2.70 -9.48
N VAL A 32 -12.84 -1.83 -8.48
CA VAL A 32 -13.69 -1.82 -7.29
C VAL A 32 -15.05 -1.35 -7.77
N GLU A 33 -15.81 -2.25 -8.38
CA GLU A 33 -17.22 -2.08 -8.65
C GLU A 33 -17.88 -1.90 -7.28
N GLY A 34 -18.13 -0.63 -6.93
CA GLY A 34 -18.73 -0.23 -5.67
C GLY A 34 -20.13 -0.81 -5.54
N ARG A 35 -20.22 -2.06 -5.09
CA ARG A 35 -21.41 -2.52 -4.38
C ARG A 35 -21.52 -1.61 -3.17
N LYS A 36 -22.53 -0.73 -3.16
CA LYS A 36 -23.05 -0.12 -1.93
C LYS A 36 -23.42 -1.26 -0.98
N MET A 37 -22.46 -1.75 -0.20
CA MET A 37 -22.73 -2.68 0.87
C MET A 37 -22.99 -1.87 2.11
N SER A 38 -24.26 -1.84 2.52
CA SER A 38 -24.63 -1.36 3.84
C SER A 38 -24.10 -2.35 4.88
N LEU A 39 -23.23 -1.89 5.78
CA LEU A 39 -22.91 -2.63 6.99
C LEU A 39 -24.12 -2.52 7.94
N SER A 40 -24.94 -3.58 8.02
CA SER A 40 -26.05 -3.64 8.98
C SER A 40 -25.56 -4.30 10.26
N ILE A 41 -25.32 -3.50 11.29
CA ILE A 41 -24.97 -3.97 12.63
C ILE A 41 -26.30 -4.20 13.38
N LYS A 42 -26.65 -5.47 13.63
CA LYS A 42 -27.89 -5.86 14.33
C LYS A 42 -27.71 -5.99 15.85
N ASP A 43 -26.70 -5.34 16.39
CA ASP A 43 -26.36 -5.36 17.82
C ASP A 43 -26.58 -3.97 18.43
N SER A 44 -27.40 -3.89 19.47
CA SER A 44 -27.80 -2.63 20.10
C SER A 44 -26.65 -1.97 20.87
N GLN A 45 -25.71 -2.75 21.40
CA GLN A 45 -24.55 -2.23 22.11
C GLN A 45 -23.59 -1.55 21.13
N THR A 46 -23.36 -2.18 19.97
CA THR A 46 -22.50 -1.63 18.93
C THR A 46 -23.11 -0.36 18.31
N ASP A 47 -24.43 -0.30 18.05
CA ASP A 47 -25.09 0.92 17.57
C ASP A 47 -24.94 2.07 18.57
N ALA A 48 -25.11 1.80 19.88
CA ALA A 48 -24.92 2.81 20.92
C ALA A 48 -23.47 3.34 20.98
N LEU A 49 -22.48 2.47 20.89
CA LEU A 49 -21.05 2.85 20.86
C LEU A 49 -20.72 3.69 19.63
N VAL A 50 -21.22 3.30 18.46
CA VAL A 50 -20.99 4.03 17.22
C VAL A 50 -21.64 5.42 17.26
N ARG A 51 -22.85 5.54 17.83
CA ARG A 51 -23.51 6.84 18.03
C ARG A 51 -22.75 7.73 18.99
N GLN A 52 -22.25 7.18 20.10
CA GLN A 52 -21.43 7.94 21.04
C GLN A 52 -20.14 8.41 20.38
N LEU A 53 -19.47 7.53 19.61
CA LEU A 53 -18.27 7.90 18.88
C LEU A 53 -18.54 9.03 17.88
N ALA A 54 -19.56 8.89 17.04
CA ALA A 54 -19.96 9.92 16.08
C ALA A 54 -20.30 11.26 16.76
N ALA A 55 -20.97 11.22 17.93
CA ALA A 55 -21.27 12.43 18.70
C ALA A 55 -20.02 13.09 19.28
N LEU A 56 -19.02 12.32 19.68
CA LEU A 56 -17.75 12.83 20.20
C LEU A 56 -16.84 13.38 19.10
N THR A 57 -16.82 12.76 17.92
CA THR A 57 -15.97 13.19 16.80
C THR A 57 -16.64 14.22 15.90
N GLY A 58 -17.97 14.37 15.99
CA GLY A 58 -18.75 15.24 15.10
C GLY A 58 -18.91 14.67 13.69
N GLU A 59 -18.62 13.38 13.50
CA GLU A 59 -18.65 12.69 12.22
C GLU A 59 -19.98 11.97 11.99
N SER A 60 -20.22 11.54 10.75
CA SER A 60 -21.35 10.66 10.47
C SER A 60 -21.11 9.26 11.06
N ILE A 61 -22.18 8.53 11.37
CA ILE A 61 -22.09 7.13 11.85
C ILE A 61 -21.21 6.27 10.94
N THR A 62 -21.37 6.40 9.63
CA THR A 62 -20.58 5.64 8.63
C THR A 62 -19.10 6.02 8.69
N GLU A 63 -18.81 7.31 8.82
CA GLU A 63 -17.44 7.84 8.86
C GLU A 63 -16.73 7.40 10.15
N ALA A 64 -17.40 7.53 11.30
CA ALA A 64 -16.88 7.12 12.59
C ALA A 64 -16.53 5.62 12.63
N VAL A 65 -17.38 4.77 12.01
CA VAL A 65 -17.10 3.33 11.87
C VAL A 65 -15.93 3.09 10.93
N PHE A 66 -15.90 3.76 9.78
CA PHE A 66 -14.82 3.63 8.80
C PHE A 66 -13.46 3.98 9.42
N ILE A 67 -13.36 5.13 10.09
CA ILE A 67 -12.13 5.60 10.73
C ILE A 67 -11.71 4.63 11.84
N SER A 68 -12.64 4.21 12.72
CA SER A 68 -12.32 3.26 13.79
C SER A 68 -11.75 1.94 13.28
N VAL A 69 -12.37 1.38 12.23
CA VAL A 69 -11.92 0.14 11.61
C VAL A 69 -10.57 0.35 10.93
N LYS A 70 -10.40 1.45 10.21
CA LYS A 70 -9.14 1.81 9.56
C LYS A 70 -8.00 1.92 10.58
N GLU A 71 -8.18 2.70 11.64
CA GLU A 71 -7.17 2.87 12.70
C GLU A 71 -6.85 1.56 13.43
N ARG A 72 -7.86 0.70 13.63
CA ARG A 72 -7.64 -0.60 14.25
C ARG A 72 -6.86 -1.51 13.32
N LEU A 73 -7.16 -1.51 12.02
CA LEU A 73 -6.38 -2.24 11.03
C LEU A 73 -4.97 -1.70 10.95
N GLU A 74 -4.75 -0.39 10.85
CA GLU A 74 -3.41 0.19 10.80
C GLU A 74 -2.55 -0.16 12.03
N ARG A 75 -3.15 -0.24 13.22
CA ARG A 75 -2.44 -0.68 14.44
C ARG A 75 -2.10 -2.17 14.44
N LEU A 76 -2.94 -3.00 13.83
CA LEU A 76 -2.80 -4.46 13.84
C LEU A 76 -2.04 -4.99 12.62
N THR A 77 -2.09 -4.27 11.50
CA THR A 77 -1.29 -4.54 10.32
C THR A 77 0.15 -4.32 10.74
N PRO A 78 0.97 -5.38 10.81
CA PRO A 78 2.39 -5.22 11.05
C PRO A 78 2.88 -4.27 9.96
N LYS A 79 3.81 -3.36 10.31
CA LYS A 79 4.60 -2.64 9.31
C LYS A 79 5.51 -3.67 8.63
N ASN A 80 4.91 -4.56 7.86
CA ASN A 80 5.59 -5.40 6.91
C ASN A 80 6.04 -4.43 5.84
N SER A 81 7.22 -3.86 6.06
CA SER A 81 8.00 -3.38 4.96
C SER A 81 7.97 -4.46 3.89
N PRO A 82 7.77 -4.11 2.61
CA PRO A 82 7.85 -5.07 1.53
C PRO A 82 9.25 -5.72 1.47
N TYR A 83 10.21 -5.15 2.19
CA TYR A 83 11.56 -5.65 2.37
C TYR A 83 11.68 -6.51 3.64
N SER A 84 12.45 -7.59 3.54
CA SER A 84 12.90 -8.27 4.75
C SER A 84 13.75 -7.33 5.62
N LEU A 85 13.80 -7.54 6.93
CA LEU A 85 14.67 -6.77 7.83
C LEU A 85 16.13 -6.72 7.31
N ALA A 86 16.61 -7.82 6.73
CA ALA A 86 17.93 -7.87 6.11
C ALA A 86 18.08 -6.87 4.96
N GLN A 87 17.08 -6.77 4.08
CA GLN A 87 17.09 -5.81 2.97
C GLN A 87 17.04 -4.36 3.47
N GLU A 88 16.31 -4.07 4.55
CA GLU A 88 16.34 -2.74 5.16
C GLU A 88 17.71 -2.38 5.71
N LEU A 89 18.35 -3.32 6.41
CA LEU A 89 19.69 -3.14 6.95
C LEU A 89 20.72 -2.95 5.84
N ASP A 90 20.62 -3.69 4.74
CA ASP A 90 21.49 -3.55 3.57
C ASP A 90 21.34 -2.16 2.92
N VAL A 91 20.11 -1.66 2.78
CA VAL A 91 19.85 -0.30 2.24
C VAL A 91 20.49 0.76 3.14
N ILE A 92 20.39 0.62 4.45
CA ILE A 92 21.03 1.54 5.40
C ILE A 92 22.55 1.45 5.30
N ALA A 93 23.11 0.24 5.26
CA ALA A 93 24.55 0.00 5.17
C ALA A 93 25.13 0.59 3.89
N GLN A 94 24.50 0.37 2.73
CA GLN A 94 24.92 0.95 1.45
C GLN A 94 24.85 2.48 1.47
N ARG A 95 23.80 3.05 2.06
CA ARG A 95 23.66 4.51 2.21
C ARG A 95 24.74 5.11 3.12
N CYS A 96 25.16 4.39 4.16
CA CYS A 96 26.25 4.83 5.02
C CYS A 96 27.61 4.70 4.30
N ALA A 97 27.82 3.59 3.59
CA ALA A 97 29.06 3.32 2.86
C ALA A 97 29.30 4.26 1.67
N SER A 98 28.26 4.81 1.05
CA SER A 98 28.38 5.75 -0.06
C SER A 98 28.77 7.18 0.34
N ARG A 99 28.84 7.47 1.65
CA ARG A 99 29.22 8.81 2.14
C ARG A 99 30.73 9.02 2.06
N THR A 100 31.12 10.23 1.70
CA THR A 100 32.52 10.66 1.74
C THR A 100 33.02 10.69 3.19
N VAL A 101 34.21 10.12 3.40
CA VAL A 101 34.92 10.21 4.69
C VAL A 101 35.35 11.66 4.91
N GLN A 102 34.77 12.33 5.91
CA GLN A 102 35.10 13.72 6.27
C GLN A 102 36.25 13.82 7.27
N ASP A 103 36.41 12.79 8.10
CA ASP A 103 37.45 12.70 9.10
C ASP A 103 38.08 11.31 9.01
N SER A 104 39.38 11.27 8.74
CA SER A 104 40.15 10.05 8.53
C SER A 104 41.00 9.66 9.73
N ARG A 105 40.83 10.36 10.88
CA ARG A 105 41.46 9.95 12.13
C ARG A 105 41.07 8.53 12.49
N SER A 106 41.96 7.83 13.18
CA SER A 106 41.65 6.49 13.67
C SER A 106 40.51 6.55 14.69
N PRO A 107 39.77 5.45 14.92
CA PRO A 107 38.76 5.39 15.98
C PRO A 107 39.32 5.85 17.33
N GLU A 108 40.56 5.49 17.66
CA GLU A 108 41.24 5.83 18.90
C GLU A 108 41.52 7.34 19.00
N GLU A 109 41.97 7.97 17.91
CA GLU A 109 42.17 9.42 17.81
C GLU A 109 40.85 10.21 17.78
N LEU A 110 39.77 9.60 17.28
CA LEU A 110 38.42 10.18 17.28
C LEU A 110 37.79 10.15 18.67
N ILE A 111 37.97 9.04 19.38
CA ILE A 111 37.47 8.83 20.74
C ILE A 111 38.28 9.68 21.73
N GLY A 112 39.57 9.86 21.50
CA GLY A 112 40.45 10.72 22.32
C GLY A 112 40.80 10.11 23.68
N TYR A 113 40.59 8.81 23.85
CA TYR A 113 40.94 8.06 25.05
C TYR A 113 41.88 6.90 24.69
N ASP A 114 42.90 6.66 25.52
CA ASP A 114 43.69 5.44 25.44
C ASP A 114 42.92 4.20 25.93
N GLU A 115 43.55 3.04 25.83
CA GLU A 115 43.03 1.75 26.33
C GLU A 115 42.74 1.77 27.85
N GLN A 116 43.26 2.77 28.59
CA GLN A 116 43.04 2.97 30.02
C GLN A 116 41.94 3.99 30.31
N GLY A 117 41.33 4.59 29.28
CA GLY A 117 40.29 5.61 29.42
C GLY A 117 40.84 6.98 29.85
N LEU A 118 42.14 7.23 29.68
CA LEU A 118 42.74 8.54 29.93
C LEU A 118 42.73 9.38 28.65
N PRO A 119 42.47 10.69 28.76
CA PRO A 119 42.50 11.59 27.61
C PRO A 119 43.92 11.67 27.05
N ASN A 120 44.04 11.46 25.74
CA ASN A 120 45.28 11.62 24.97
C ASN A 120 45.38 13.02 24.35
#